data_AF-A0A023B5G3-F1
#
_entry.id   AF-A0A023B5G3-F1
#
_cell.length_a   1.000
_cell.length_b   1.000
_cell.length_c   1.000
_cell.angle_alpha   90.00
_cell.angle_beta   90.00
_cell.angle_gamma   90.00
#
_symmetry.space_group_name_H-M   'P 1'
#
loop_
_entity.id
_entity.type
_entity.pdbx_description
1 polymer ?
#
loop_
_entity_poly.entity_id
_entity_poly.type
_entity_poly.pdbx_seq_one_letter_code
_entity_poly.pdbx_strand_id
1 'polypeptide(L)'
;MQPQYRRDNVNILVDFSNSANGREEDLEGDTKRGFKIKLETMKLLGFDTEYARPAWMVIQTLLVPPPCVRPYAQFGSDRSEHDLTLKLLDTLNG
;
A
#
# COMPACT_ATOMS: atom_id res chain seq x y z
N MET A 1 7.74 3.81 25.88
CA MET A 1 8.13 2.47 25.38
C MET A 1 7.65 2.35 23.94
N GLN A 2 8.34 1.57 23.09
CA GLN A 2 7.90 1.31 21.73
C GLN A 2 6.67 0.37 21.75
N PRO A 3 5.62 0.63 20.94
CA PRO A 3 4.48 -0.28 20.83
C PRO A 3 4.87 -1.58 20.13
N GLN A 4 4.09 -2.64 20.33
CA GLN A 4 4.32 -3.92 19.68
C GLN A 4 3.55 -3.98 18.36
N TYR A 5 4.22 -4.41 17.29
CA TYR A 5 3.63 -4.54 15.96
C TYR A 5 3.44 -6.02 15.62
N ARG A 6 2.28 -6.37 15.07
CA ARG A 6 1.97 -7.73 14.59
C ARG A 6 1.45 -7.65 13.17
N ARG A 7 1.90 -8.56 12.31
CA ARG A 7 1.34 -8.73 10.95
C ARG A 7 0.22 -9.74 10.99
N ASP A 8 -0.94 -9.38 10.47
CA ASP A 8 -2.05 -10.29 10.19
C ASP A 8 -2.46 -10.15 8.71
N ASN A 9 -2.08 -11.12 7.88
CA ASN A 9 -2.27 -11.06 6.44
C ASN A 9 -1.71 -9.77 5.79
N VAL A 10 -2.61 -8.91 5.30
CA VAL A 10 -2.32 -7.60 4.69
C VAL A 10 -2.39 -6.45 5.70
N ASN A 11 -2.82 -6.73 6.94
CA ASN A 11 -2.98 -5.76 8.00
C ASN A 11 -1.75 -5.76 8.93
N ILE A 12 -1.48 -4.59 9.50
CA ILE A 12 -0.49 -4.41 10.56
C ILE A 12 -1.24 -3.91 11.80
N LEU A 13 -1.22 -4.72 12.84
CA LEU A 13 -1.85 -4.45 14.13
C LEU A 13 -0.82 -3.84 15.08
N VAL A 14 -1.27 -2.90 15.92
CA VAL A 14 -0.40 -2.22 16.89
C VAL A 14 -0.99 -2.31 18.27
N ASP A 15 -0.20 -2.82 19.20
CA ASP A 15 -0.57 -2.95 20.60
C ASP A 15 0.14 -1.89 21.45
N PHE A 16 -0.68 -1.10 22.16
CA PHE A 16 -0.28 -0.04 23.08
C PHE A 16 -0.49 -0.42 24.56
N SER A 17 -0.58 -1.71 24.90
CA SER A 17 -1.01 -2.33 26.18
C SER A 17 -0.31 -1.94 27.50
N ASN A 18 0.30 -0.77 27.62
CA ASN A 18 0.62 -0.19 28.93
C ASN A 18 -0.19 1.08 29.27
N SER A 19 -1.19 1.45 28.47
CA SER A 19 -2.22 2.41 28.86
C SER A 19 -3.38 1.63 29.48
N ALA A 20 -3.79 1.95 30.71
CA ALA A 20 -4.73 1.18 31.56
C ALA A 20 -6.17 1.00 30.99
N ASN A 21 -6.39 1.30 29.72
CA ASN A 21 -7.60 1.06 28.96
C ASN A 21 -7.20 0.42 27.62
N GLY A 22 -7.03 -0.90 27.60
CA GLY A 22 -6.67 -1.66 26.40
C GLY A 22 -7.77 -1.55 25.33
N ARG A 23 -7.57 -0.66 24.37
CA ARG A 23 -8.25 -0.69 23.08
C ARG A 23 -7.19 -1.11 22.06
N GLU A 24 -7.36 -2.30 21.48
CA GLU A 24 -6.71 -2.64 20.22
C GLU A 24 -7.28 -1.68 19.18
N GLU A 25 -6.49 -0.71 18.74
CA GLU A 25 -6.85 0.18 17.65
C GLU A 25 -6.21 -0.36 16.38
N ASP A 26 -7.05 -0.77 15.43
CA ASP A 26 -6.61 -0.95 14.05
C ASP A 26 -6.05 0.40 13.57
N LEU A 27 -4.82 0.41 13.05
CA LEU A 27 -4.25 1.60 12.44
C LEU A 27 -4.94 1.87 11.09
N GLU A 28 -6.19 2.30 11.11
CA GLU A 28 -6.83 3.01 10.01
C GLU A 28 -6.40 4.48 10.05
N GLY A 29 -5.08 4.70 10.04
CA GLY A 29 -4.44 5.98 10.33
C GLY A 29 -3.67 6.51 9.12
N ASP A 30 -3.99 7.74 8.73
CA ASP A 30 -3.30 8.56 7.72
C ASP A 30 -1.79 8.28 7.66
N THR A 31 -1.41 7.37 6.75
CA THR A 31 -0.09 6.72 6.70
C THR A 31 1.05 7.73 6.49
N LYS A 32 0.69 8.95 6.07
CA LYS A 32 1.60 10.10 5.93
C LYS A 32 2.26 10.53 7.25
N ARG A 33 1.69 10.20 8.41
CA ARG A 33 2.30 10.53 9.71
C ARG A 33 3.43 9.59 10.12
N GLY A 34 3.43 8.34 9.66
CA GLY A 34 4.38 7.30 10.11
C GLY A 34 5.80 7.39 9.54
N PHE A 35 5.99 8.03 8.38
CA PHE A 35 7.27 8.02 7.65
C PHE A 35 8.08 9.33 7.75
N LYS A 36 7.96 10.06 8.85
CA LYS A 36 8.78 11.26 9.13
C LYS A 36 10.19 10.87 9.60
N ILE A 37 10.96 10.27 8.70
CA ILE A 37 12.36 9.86 8.94
C ILE A 37 13.30 10.95 8.38
N LYS A 38 14.38 11.29 9.08
CA LYS A 38 15.39 12.23 8.57
C LYS A 38 16.23 11.58 7.46
N LEU A 39 16.75 12.39 6.54
CA LEU A 39 17.55 11.94 5.40
C LEU A 39 18.77 11.09 5.82
N GLU A 40 19.48 11.53 6.86
CA GLU A 40 20.64 10.82 7.41
C GLU A 40 20.25 9.43 7.93
N THR A 41 19.13 9.36 8.65
CA THR A 41 18.58 8.10 9.17
C THR A 41 18.12 7.18 8.04
N MET A 42 17.55 7.71 6.96
CA MET A 42 17.18 6.92 5.79
C MET A 42 18.39 6.21 5.18
N LYS A 43 19.51 6.91 5.01
CA LYS A 43 20.76 6.32 4.48
C LYS A 43 21.31 5.25 5.42
N LEU A 44 21.28 5.48 6.74
CA LEU A 44 21.68 4.49 7.74
C LEU A 44 20.81 3.23 7.72
N LEU A 45 19.52 3.38 7.41
CA LEU A 45 18.57 2.28 7.25
C LEU A 45 18.69 1.58 5.88
N GLY A 46 19.60 2.02 5.02
CA GLY A 46 19.84 1.44 3.68
C GLY A 46 18.91 1.94 2.58
N PHE A 47 18.15 3.02 2.81
CA PHE A 47 17.29 3.62 1.78
C PHE A 47 18.05 4.60 0.91
N ASP A 48 17.75 4.56 -0.39
CA ASP A 48 18.14 5.60 -1.34
C ASP A 48 17.13 6.75 -1.29
N THR A 49 17.63 7.96 -1.10
CA THR A 49 16.79 9.14 -0.87
C THR A 49 16.17 9.72 -2.15
N GLU A 50 16.69 9.35 -3.30
CA GLU A 50 16.22 9.78 -4.63
C GLU A 50 15.32 8.73 -5.28
N TYR A 51 15.63 7.44 -5.11
CA TYR A 51 14.96 6.34 -5.82
C TYR A 51 14.12 5.41 -4.93
N ALA A 52 14.33 5.41 -3.61
CA ALA A 52 13.72 4.41 -2.71
C ALA A 52 13.31 4.99 -1.35
N ARG A 53 12.52 6.06 -1.33
CA ARG A 53 12.06 6.68 -0.07
C ARG A 53 11.07 5.76 0.65
N PRO A 54 11.19 5.56 1.99
CA PRO A 54 10.29 4.69 2.75
C PRO A 54 8.79 4.98 2.56
N ALA A 55 8.43 6.26 2.46
CA ALA A 55 7.03 6.67 2.27
C ALA A 55 6.41 6.16 0.95
N TRP A 56 7.23 5.80 -0.05
CA TRP A 56 6.77 5.27 -1.34
C TRP A 56 6.41 3.78 -1.28
N MET A 57 6.75 3.08 -0.19
CA MET A 57 6.28 1.70 0.03
C MET A 57 4.76 1.63 0.25
N VAL A 58 4.12 2.78 0.53
CA VAL A 58 2.67 2.91 0.67
C VAL A 58 2.09 3.41 -0.65
N ILE A 59 1.22 2.61 -1.26
CA ILE A 59 0.53 2.98 -2.51
C ILE A 59 -0.56 4.02 -2.19
N GLN A 60 -0.33 5.26 -2.61
CA GLN A 60 -1.32 6.35 -2.53
C GLN A 60 -2.01 6.64 -3.87
N THR A 61 -1.39 6.20 -4.96
CA THR A 61 -1.91 6.35 -6.32
C THR A 61 -1.50 5.11 -7.09
N LEU A 62 -2.47 4.40 -7.63
CA LEU A 62 -2.22 3.22 -8.46
C LEU A 62 -2.17 3.65 -9.93
N LEU A 63 -1.06 3.33 -10.61
CA LEU A 63 -0.92 3.65 -12.02
C LEU A 63 -1.74 2.68 -12.87
N VAL A 64 -2.50 3.23 -13.82
CA VAL A 64 -3.24 2.43 -14.80
C VAL A 64 -2.34 2.19 -16.02
N PRO A 65 -2.01 0.93 -16.36
CA PRO A 65 -1.14 0.63 -17.48
C PRO A 65 -1.84 0.89 -18.84
N PRO A 66 -1.08 1.22 -19.89
CA PRO A 66 -1.62 1.47 -21.23
C PRO A 66 -2.17 0.19 -21.89
N PRO A 67 -3.04 0.29 -22.91
CA PRO A 67 -3.68 -0.86 -23.56
C PRO A 67 -2.72 -1.94 -24.09
N CYS A 68 -1.50 -1.57 -24.52
CA CYS A 68 -0.50 -2.55 -24.95
C CYS A 68 -0.05 -3.52 -23.84
N VAL A 69 -0.25 -3.15 -22.57
CA VAL A 69 0.07 -3.95 -21.38
C VAL A 69 -1.18 -4.61 -20.80
N ARG A 70 -2.38 -4.23 -21.27
CA ARG A 70 -3.68 -4.83 -20.91
C ARG A 70 -4.51 -5.10 -22.18
N PRO A 71 -4.04 -5.98 -23.07
CA PRO A 71 -4.66 -6.19 -24.39
C PRO A 71 -6.04 -6.85 -24.25
N TYR A 72 -6.94 -6.54 -25.17
CA TYR A 72 -8.26 -7.18 -25.26
C TYR A 72 -8.35 -8.03 -26.53
N ALA A 73 -9.23 -9.02 -26.52
CA ALA A 73 -9.60 -9.80 -27.70
C ALA A 73 -11.00 -9.40 -28.18
N GLN A 74 -11.20 -9.38 -29.49
CA GLN A 74 -12.52 -9.14 -30.09
C GLN A 74 -12.77 -10.13 -31.22
N PHE A 75 -13.95 -10.77 -31.20
CA PHE A 75 -14.43 -11.66 -32.25
C PHE A 75 -15.85 -11.25 -32.63
N GLY A 76 -16.00 -10.59 -33.78
CA GLY A 76 -17.28 -9.99 -34.18
C GLY A 76 -17.74 -8.91 -33.19
N SER A 77 -18.94 -9.08 -32.63
CA SER A 77 -19.48 -8.22 -31.56
C SER A 77 -18.93 -8.55 -30.17
N ASP A 78 -18.34 -9.73 -30.00
CA ASP A 78 -17.94 -10.22 -28.68
C ASP A 78 -16.57 -9.66 -28.32
N ARG A 79 -16.49 -9.07 -27.12
CA ARG A 79 -15.26 -8.47 -26.58
C ARG A 79 -14.90 -9.13 -25.26
N SER A 80 -13.65 -9.53 -25.14
CA SER A 80 -13.07 -10.10 -23.92
C SER A 80 -11.90 -9.22 -23.47
N GLU A 81 -12.04 -8.60 -22.30
CA GLU A 81 -11.01 -7.74 -21.72
C GLU A 81 -9.93 -8.58 -21.03
N HIS A 82 -8.71 -8.04 -20.93
CA HIS A 82 -7.64 -8.64 -20.14
C HIS A 82 -8.03 -8.79 -18.65
N ASP A 83 -7.54 -9.83 -17.98
CA ASP A 83 -7.74 -10.03 -16.54
C ASP A 83 -7.28 -8.83 -15.70
N LEU A 84 -6.19 -8.17 -16.12
CA LEU A 84 -5.70 -6.96 -15.46
C LEU A 84 -6.73 -5.82 -15.51
N THR A 85 -7.45 -5.66 -16.63
CA THR A 85 -8.52 -4.66 -16.75
C THR A 85 -9.67 -4.99 -15.81
N LEU A 86 -10.05 -6.27 -15.72
CA LEU A 86 -11.10 -6.73 -14.81
C LEU A 86 -10.70 -6.50 -13.35
N LYS A 87 -9.47 -6.83 -12.97
CA LYS A 87 -9.01 -6.65 -11.58
C LYS A 87 -8.85 -5.18 -11.18
N LEU A 88 -8.46 -4.33 -12.13
CA LEU A 88 -8.43 -2.88 -11.93
C LEU A 88 -9.85 -2.33 -11.72
N LEU A 89 -10.85 -2.83 -12.46
CA LEU A 89 -12.24 -2.46 -12.29
C LEU A 89 -12.75 -2.83 -10.89
N ASP A 90 -12.44 -4.03 -10.41
CA ASP A 90 -12.77 -4.44 -9.04
C ASP A 90 -12.16 -3.51 -7.98
N THR A 91 -10.93 -3.05 -8.21
CA THR A 91 -10.22 -2.15 -7.27
C THR A 91 -10.78 -0.72 -7.28
N LEU A 92 -11.40 -0.30 -8.39
CA LEU A 92 -12.06 1.01 -8.50
C LEU A 92 -13.48 0.99 -7.92
N ASN A 93 -14.15 -0.16 -7.97
CA ASN A 93 -15.54 -0.32 -7.58
C ASN A 93 -15.73 -0.90 -6.16
N GLY A 94 -14.64 -1.32 -5.51
CA GLY A 94 -14.61 -1.74 -4.11
C GLY A 94 -14.69 -0.56 -3.15
#